data_AF-A0A7S0K970-F1
#
_entry.id   AF-A0A7S0K970-F1
#
_cell.length_a   1.000
_cell.length_b   1.000
_cell.length_c   1.000
_cell.angle_alpha   90.00
_cell.angle_beta   90.00
_cell.angle_gamma   90.00
#
_symmetry.space_group_name_H-M   'P 1'
#
loop_
_entity.id
_entity.type
_entity.pdbx_description
1 polymer ?
#
loop_
_entity_poly.entity_id
_entity_poly.type
_entity_poly.pdbx_seq_one_letter_code
_entity_poly.pdbx_strand_id
1 'polypeptide(L)'
;MYSRETRKDHPDSTAKLNPLVSILKTFNEDDLIVVKLDVDTCAVELSLVNQILKDKSLSNLIDQFYFEYHTYMKDNPSFKGALGRDERSGYKTSSVRDSLDLFHNLRKNGVTSHFWV
;
A
#
# COMPACT_ATOMS: atom_id res chain seq x y z
N MET A 1 19.17 -22.34 19.76
CA MET A 1 19.09 -20.87 19.74
C MET A 1 18.95 -20.46 18.29
N TYR A 2 17.72 -20.39 17.77
CA TYR A 2 17.49 -20.05 16.35
C TYR A 2 17.63 -18.54 16.17
N SER A 3 18.54 -18.15 15.28
CA SER A 3 18.67 -16.78 14.78
C SER A 3 17.31 -16.31 14.27
N ARG A 4 16.79 -15.20 14.80
CA ARG A 4 15.61 -14.54 14.25
C ARG A 4 16.01 -13.89 12.94
N GLU A 5 15.87 -14.62 11.84
CA GLU A 5 15.75 -13.98 10.52
C GLU A 5 14.64 -12.93 10.62
N THR A 6 14.98 -11.68 10.32
CA THR A 6 14.01 -10.60 10.21
C THR A 6 12.97 -11.03 9.19
N ARG A 7 11.73 -11.26 9.61
CA ARG A 7 10.63 -11.51 8.68
C ARG A 7 10.60 -10.36 7.67
N LYS A 8 10.83 -10.65 6.40
CA LYS A 8 10.51 -9.73 5.31
C LYS A 8 9.01 -9.80 5.12
N ASP A 9 8.25 -9.10 5.97
CA ASP A 9 6.79 -8.97 5.83
C ASP A 9 6.42 -8.00 4.67
N HIS A 10 7.33 -7.82 3.69
CA HIS A 10 7.14 -6.96 2.53
C HIS A 10 7.04 -7.83 1.28
N PRO A 11 5.94 -7.74 0.50
CA PRO A 11 5.84 -8.43 -0.77
C PRO A 11 6.97 -8.00 -1.70
N ASP A 12 7.76 -8.96 -2.16
CA ASP A 12 8.79 -8.76 -3.18
C ASP A 12 8.10 -8.44 -4.53
N SER A 13 8.54 -7.38 -5.20
CA SER A 13 7.97 -6.91 -6.47
C SER A 13 8.13 -7.91 -7.62
N THR A 14 9.02 -8.89 -7.48
CA THR A 14 9.26 -9.94 -8.47
C THR A 14 8.68 -11.30 -8.07
N ALA A 15 8.16 -11.43 -6.85
CA ALA A 15 7.62 -12.69 -6.37
C ALA A 15 6.41 -13.12 -7.22
N LYS A 16 6.38 -14.41 -7.57
CA LYS A 16 5.32 -14.99 -8.39
C LYS A 16 3.91 -14.80 -7.78
N LEU A 17 3.81 -14.72 -6.46
CA LEU A 17 2.55 -14.56 -5.73
C LEU A 17 2.23 -13.10 -5.37
N ASN A 18 3.01 -12.14 -5.86
CA ASN A 18 2.67 -10.74 -5.74
C ASN A 18 1.47 -10.44 -6.66
N PRO A 19 0.33 -9.96 -6.14
CA PRO A 19 -0.86 -9.71 -6.96
C PRO A 19 -0.61 -8.69 -8.08
N LEU A 20 0.30 -7.73 -7.88
CA LEU A 20 0.63 -6.72 -8.90
C LEU A 20 1.34 -7.35 -10.11
N VAL A 21 2.16 -8.39 -9.89
CA VAL A 21 2.79 -9.16 -10.98
C VAL A 21 1.74 -9.89 -11.82
N SER A 22 0.66 -10.37 -11.20
CA SER A 22 -0.46 -10.98 -11.94
C SER A 22 -1.17 -9.95 -12.81
N ILE A 23 -1.41 -8.73 -12.30
CA ILE A 23 -2.04 -7.65 -13.07
C ILE A 23 -1.22 -7.35 -14.33
N LEU A 24 0.09 -7.13 -14.19
CA LEU A 24 1.00 -6.85 -15.32
C LEU A 24 1.07 -7.96 -16.37
N LYS A 25 0.80 -9.21 -15.97
CA LYS A 25 0.88 -10.38 -16.87
C LYS A 25 -0.44 -10.68 -17.57
N THR A 26 -1.55 -10.20 -17.03
CA THR A 26 -2.89 -10.60 -17.48
C THR A 26 -3.58 -9.52 -18.29
N PHE A 27 -3.33 -8.25 -17.99
CA PHE A 27 -4.05 -7.13 -18.59
C PHE A 27 -3.13 -6.21 -19.39
N ASN A 28 -3.73 -5.35 -20.21
CA ASN A 28 -3.04 -4.36 -21.04
C ASN A 28 -3.77 -3.00 -21.01
N GLU A 29 -3.20 -1.98 -21.66
CA GLU A 29 -3.70 -0.60 -21.60
C GLU A 29 -5.09 -0.39 -22.25
N ASP A 30 -5.59 -1.35 -23.04
CA ASP A 30 -6.94 -1.30 -23.62
C ASP A 30 -8.02 -1.82 -22.64
N ASP A 31 -7.62 -2.42 -21.52
CA ASP A 31 -8.53 -2.89 -20.47
C ASP A 31 -8.84 -1.78 -19.46
N LEU A 32 -10.08 -1.74 -18.94
CA LEU A 32 -10.39 -0.93 -17.76
C LEU A 32 -9.98 -1.68 -16.50
N ILE A 33 -9.00 -1.15 -15.77
CA ILE A 33 -8.40 -1.83 -14.62
C ILE A 33 -8.68 -1.05 -13.34
N VAL A 34 -9.53 -1.65 -12.51
CA VAL A 34 -9.89 -1.13 -11.19
C VAL A 34 -9.29 -2.02 -10.13
N VAL A 35 -8.45 -1.45 -9.26
CA VAL A 35 -7.82 -2.18 -8.16
C VAL A 35 -8.34 -1.65 -6.84
N LYS A 36 -8.90 -2.54 -6.02
CA LYS A 36 -9.21 -2.28 -4.61
C LYS A 36 -8.19 -3.02 -3.75
N LEU A 37 -7.45 -2.30 -2.91
CA LEU A 37 -6.54 -2.86 -1.91
C LEU A 37 -7.16 -2.73 -0.53
N ASP A 38 -7.32 -3.87 0.15
CA ASP A 38 -7.98 -4.02 1.44
C ASP A 38 -7.22 -5.10 2.23
N VAL A 39 -6.21 -4.67 3.01
CA VAL A 39 -5.27 -5.57 3.70
C VAL A 39 -5.02 -5.04 5.11
N ASP A 40 -5.48 -5.77 6.13
CA ASP A 40 -5.35 -5.38 7.55
C ASP A 40 -3.90 -5.22 8.03
N THR A 41 -2.93 -5.77 7.29
CA THR A 41 -1.51 -5.64 7.61
C THR A 41 -0.92 -4.40 6.94
N CYS A 42 -0.84 -3.30 7.69
CA CYS A 42 -0.28 -2.00 7.24
C CYS A 42 1.05 -2.14 6.47
N ALA A 43 1.89 -3.09 6.88
CA ALA A 43 3.20 -3.33 6.28
C ALA A 43 3.13 -3.80 4.82
N VAL A 44 2.32 -4.82 4.59
CA VAL A 44 2.09 -5.44 3.29
C VAL A 44 1.40 -4.43 2.38
N GLU A 45 0.38 -3.78 2.93
CA GLU A 45 -0.42 -2.78 2.28
C GLU A 45 0.43 -1.61 1.74
N LEU A 46 1.20 -0.95 2.62
CA LEU A 46 2.11 0.13 2.22
C LEU A 46 3.15 -0.32 1.21
N SER A 47 3.65 -1.56 1.31
CA SER A 47 4.60 -2.08 0.34
C SER A 47 3.99 -2.16 -1.06
N LEU A 48 2.76 -2.67 -1.17
CA LEU A 48 2.04 -2.76 -2.44
C LEU A 48 1.74 -1.38 -3.03
N VAL A 49 1.26 -0.44 -2.21
CA VAL A 49 1.01 0.95 -2.67
C VAL A 49 2.30 1.60 -3.15
N ASN A 50 3.41 1.39 -2.45
CA ASN A 50 4.72 1.92 -2.87
C ASN A 50 5.21 1.30 -4.19
N GLN A 51 4.87 0.05 -4.47
CA GLN A 51 5.19 -0.57 -5.76
C GLN A 51 4.39 0.08 -6.89
N ILE A 52 3.08 0.27 -6.72
CA ILE A 52 2.23 1.01 -7.68
C ILE A 52 2.76 2.42 -7.90
N LEU A 53 3.18 3.11 -6.84
CA LEU A 53 3.69 4.48 -6.94
C LEU A 53 5.01 4.57 -7.72
N LYS A 54 5.87 3.56 -7.63
CA LYS A 54 7.24 3.59 -8.17
C LYS A 54 7.37 2.92 -9.54
N ASP A 55 6.53 1.94 -9.85
CA ASP A 55 6.55 1.24 -11.13
C ASP A 55 5.60 1.88 -12.12
N LYS A 56 6.16 2.49 -13.17
CA LYS A 56 5.38 3.16 -14.21
C LYS A 56 4.51 2.22 -15.03
N SER A 57 4.92 0.96 -15.16
CA SER A 57 4.14 -0.05 -15.87
C SER A 57 2.84 -0.34 -15.12
N LEU A 58 2.88 -0.34 -13.78
CA LEU A 58 1.69 -0.46 -12.96
C LEU A 58 0.85 0.82 -12.95
N SER A 59 1.50 1.99 -12.78
CA SER A 59 0.78 3.25 -12.67
C SER A 59 0.05 3.64 -13.95
N ASN A 60 0.57 3.25 -15.11
CA ASN A 60 -0.06 3.49 -16.41
C ASN A 60 -1.21 2.51 -16.68
N LEU A 61 -1.14 1.32 -16.09
CA LEU A 61 -2.11 0.25 -16.30
C LEU A 61 -3.32 0.39 -15.38
N ILE A 62 -3.16 0.90 -14.15
CA ILE A 62 -4.25 1.02 -13.18
C ILE A 62 -5.01 2.35 -13.35
N ASP A 63 -6.23 2.29 -13.84
CA ASP A 63 -7.09 3.47 -14.03
C ASP A 63 -7.64 4.03 -12.72
N GLN A 64 -8.15 3.14 -11.86
CA GLN A 64 -8.80 3.49 -10.61
C GLN A 64 -8.24 2.66 -9.48
N PHE A 65 -7.76 3.35 -8.44
CA PHE A 65 -7.19 2.72 -7.26
C PHE A 65 -7.98 3.11 -6.01
N TYR A 66 -8.55 2.12 -5.33
CA TYR A 66 -9.29 2.25 -4.09
C TYR A 66 -8.51 1.61 -2.96
N PHE A 67 -8.36 2.32 -1.86
CA PHE A 67 -7.42 1.93 -0.83
C PHE A 67 -7.82 2.46 0.56
N GLU A 68 -7.90 1.56 1.55
CA GLU A 68 -7.99 1.92 2.97
C GLU A 68 -6.60 2.18 3.52
N TYR A 69 -6.27 3.41 3.89
CA TYR A 69 -4.95 3.65 4.45
C TYR A 69 -4.89 3.26 5.92
N HIS A 70 -4.63 1.98 6.20
CA HIS A 70 -4.46 1.51 7.57
C HIS A 70 -3.21 2.14 8.17
N THR A 71 -3.42 3.10 9.07
CA THR A 71 -2.31 3.81 9.70
C THR A 71 -2.53 4.12 11.17
N TYR A 72 -1.42 4.14 11.90
CA TYR A 72 -1.39 4.64 13.27
C TYR A 72 -1.27 6.17 13.22
N MET A 73 -2.37 6.86 13.52
CA MET A 73 -2.39 8.31 13.54
C MET A 73 -1.50 8.86 14.66
N LYS A 74 -0.38 9.48 14.27
CA LYS A 74 0.52 10.15 15.21
C LYS A 74 -0.16 11.35 15.90
N ASP A 75 -1.06 12.02 15.18
CA ASP A 75 -1.63 13.31 15.56
C ASP A 75 -2.82 13.20 16.53
N ASN A 76 -3.32 11.98 16.80
CA ASN A 76 -4.44 11.78 17.71
C ASN A 76 -4.17 10.67 18.75
N PRO A 77 -3.79 11.04 19.99
CA PRO A 77 -3.50 10.06 21.03
C PRO A 77 -4.73 9.24 21.47
N SER A 78 -5.96 9.68 21.19
CA SER A 78 -7.19 8.94 21.50
C SER A 78 -7.42 7.74 20.57
N PHE A 79 -6.79 7.72 19.40
CA PHE A 79 -6.86 6.60 18.44
C PHE A 79 -5.78 5.53 18.68
N LYS A 80 -4.92 5.71 19.69
CA LYS A 80 -3.86 4.75 20.08
C LYS A 80 -4.37 3.35 20.46
N GLY A 81 -5.68 3.17 20.64
CA GLY A 81 -6.31 1.92 21.04
C GLY A 81 -7.34 1.33 20.05
N ALA A 82 -7.75 2.06 19.01
CA ALA A 82 -8.83 1.62 18.11
C ALA A 82 -8.34 0.84 16.88
N LEU A 83 -7.08 1.03 16.48
CA LEU A 83 -6.45 0.32 15.36
C LEU A 83 -5.18 -0.34 15.90
N GLY A 84 -5.20 -1.67 15.89
CA GLY A 84 -4.51 -2.55 16.84
C GLY A 84 -3.04 -2.27 17.06
N ARG A 85 -2.61 -2.20 18.33
CA ARG A 85 -1.19 -2.16 18.70
C ARG A 85 -0.41 -3.27 17.98
N ASP A 86 0.41 -2.88 17.00
CA ASP A 86 1.59 -3.66 16.70
C ASP A 86 2.85 -2.80 16.63
N GLU A 87 3.32 -2.37 17.80
CA GLU A 87 4.69 -1.87 18.01
C GLU A 87 5.75 -2.92 17.58
N ARG A 88 5.37 -4.20 17.38
CA ARG A 88 6.27 -5.27 16.92
C ARG A 88 6.41 -5.32 15.39
N SER A 89 5.52 -4.66 14.64
CA SER A 89 5.61 -4.54 13.18
C SER A 89 6.74 -3.61 12.73
N GLY A 90 7.26 -2.77 13.63
CA GLY A 90 8.31 -1.80 13.30
C GLY A 90 7.86 -0.65 12.38
N TYR A 91 6.56 -0.54 12.09
CA TYR A 91 6.04 0.48 11.18
C TYR A 91 5.83 1.83 11.85
N LYS A 92 6.26 2.89 11.16
CA LYS A 92 6.13 4.27 11.62
C LYS A 92 4.65 4.67 11.65
N THR A 93 4.25 5.30 12.74
CA THR A 93 3.04 6.13 12.80
C THR A 93 3.07 7.15 11.66
N SER A 94 1.96 7.32 10.94
CA SER A 94 1.84 8.35 9.92
C SER A 94 0.95 9.50 10.41
N SER A 95 1.15 10.68 9.85
CA SER A 95 0.28 11.84 10.04
C SER A 95 -0.79 11.88 8.94
N VAL A 96 -1.83 12.68 9.15
CA VAL A 96 -2.79 12.99 8.06
C VAL A 96 -2.08 13.63 6.87
N ARG A 97 -0.99 14.36 7.10
CA ARG A 97 -0.19 14.91 6.01
C ARG A 97 0.47 13.82 5.17
N ASP A 98 1.04 12.80 5.81
CA ASP A 98 1.70 11.70 5.09
C ASP A 98 0.71 10.94 4.20
N SER A 99 -0.53 10.75 4.66
CA SER A 99 -1.58 10.15 3.85
C SER A 99 -1.91 11.01 2.63
N LEU A 100 -2.14 12.32 2.84
CA LEU A 100 -2.43 13.25 1.75
C LEU A 100 -1.28 13.33 0.74
N ASP A 101 -0.04 13.34 1.20
CA ASP A 101 1.15 13.34 0.33
C ASP A 101 1.24 12.04 -0.49
N LEU A 102 0.94 10.88 0.11
CA LEU A 102 0.88 9.61 -0.60
C LEU A 102 -0.17 9.62 -1.72
N PHE A 103 -1.40 10.04 -1.42
CA PHE A 103 -2.49 10.09 -2.39
C PHE A 103 -2.22 11.10 -3.51
N HIS A 104 -1.67 12.26 -3.16
CA HIS A 104 -1.24 13.27 -4.13
C HIS A 104 -0.21 12.71 -5.11
N ASN A 105 0.78 11.98 -4.61
CA ASN A 105 1.83 11.40 -5.45
C ASN A 105 1.32 10.27 -6.35
N LEU A 106 0.37 9.46 -5.88
CA LEU A 106 -0.31 8.47 -6.74
C LEU A 106 -1.01 9.15 -7.92
N ARG A 107 -1.78 10.22 -7.66
CA ARG A 107 -2.49 10.97 -8.72
C ARG A 107 -1.55 11.68 -9.67
N LYS A 108 -0.46 12.25 -9.16
CA LYS A 108 0.60 12.82 -10.01
C LYS A 108 1.22 11.79 -10.96
N ASN A 109 1.18 10.51 -10.59
CA ASN A 109 1.70 9.43 -11.41
C ASN A 109 0.67 8.82 -12.37
N GLY A 110 -0.53 9.41 -12.49
CA GLY A 110 -1.57 8.95 -13.41
C GLY A 110 -2.60 8.02 -12.78
N VAL A 111 -2.38 7.56 -11.54
CA VAL A 111 -3.29 6.66 -10.84
C VAL A 111 -4.38 7.47 -10.15
N THR A 112 -5.62 7.37 -10.65
CA THR A 112 -6.76 8.01 -9.97
C THR A 112 -7.03 7.30 -8.66
N SER A 113 -6.55 7.87 -7.55
CA SER A 113 -6.61 7.25 -6.22
C SER A 113 -7.72 7.84 -5.35
N HIS A 114 -8.49 6.94 -4.75
CA HIS A 114 -9.59 7.20 -3.81
C HIS A 114 -9.29 6.52 -2.49
N PHE A 115 -9.66 7.17 -1.38
CA PHE A 115 -9.25 6.71 -0.07
C PHE A 115 -10.25 6.93 1.04
N TRP A 116 -10.13 6.07 2.03
CA TRP A 116 -10.61 6.27 3.40
C TRP A 116 -9.47 5.94 4.37
N VAL A 117 -9.60 6.44 5.59
CA VAL A 117 -8.61 6.31 6.69
C VAL A 117 -9.35 5.80 7.92
#